data_AF-A0A9E3K7U0-F1
#
_entry.id   AF-A0A9E3K7U0-F1
#
_cell.length_a   1.000
_cell.length_b   1.000
_cell.length_c   1.000
_cell.angle_alpha   90.00
_cell.angle_beta   90.00
_cell.angle_gamma   90.00
#
_symmetry.space_group_name_H-M   'P 1'
#
loop_
_entity.id
_entity.type
_entity.pdbx_description
1 polymer ?
#
loop_
_entity_poly.entity_id
_entity_poly.type
_entity_poly.pdbx_seq_one_letter_code
_entity_poly.pdbx_strand_id
1 'polypeptide(L)'
;PLYDALYDMLPTEQVERRIASGEIEIAPIAFMRGRTLGDAFVILDEAQNTTPAQMKMFLTRFGQNSRMVVCGDPRQINLPDIGKSCLADAVAKLEGIEGIATVRFGAADVVRHPIVGRIVEAYEGPDDA
;
A
#
# COMPACT_ATOMS: atom_id res chain seq x y z
N PRO A 1 -8.27 4.88 3.26
CA PRO A 1 -7.98 5.16 1.84
C PRO A 1 -8.61 4.13 0.89
N LEU A 2 -8.17 2.87 0.88
CA LEU A 2 -8.72 1.87 -0.04
C LEU A 2 -10.19 1.52 0.20
N TYR A 3 -10.62 1.47 1.47
CA TYR A 3 -12.03 1.21 1.79
C TYR A 3 -12.95 2.26 1.16
N ASP A 4 -12.60 3.54 1.32
CA ASP A 4 -13.37 4.66 0.74
C ASP A 4 -13.34 4.61 -0.79
N ALA A 5 -12.17 4.31 -1.37
CA ALA A 5 -12.00 4.18 -2.81
C ALA A 5 -12.88 3.08 -3.44
N LEU A 6 -13.27 2.03 -2.68
CA LEU A 6 -14.21 1.04 -3.18
C LEU A 6 -15.60 1.66 -3.44
N TYR A 7 -16.05 2.57 -2.58
CA TYR A 7 -17.34 3.25 -2.72
C TYR A 7 -17.31 4.34 -3.80
N ASP A 8 -16.13 4.87 -4.13
CA ASP A 8 -15.97 5.78 -5.26
C ASP A 8 -16.02 5.05 -6.62
N MET A 9 -15.61 3.78 -6.65
CA MET A 9 -15.49 2.98 -7.88
C MET A 9 -16.70 2.07 -8.14
N LEU A 10 -17.44 1.70 -7.09
CA LEU A 10 -18.56 0.76 -7.16
C LEU A 10 -19.79 1.29 -6.40
N PRO A 11 -21.01 0.97 -6.85
CA PRO A 11 -22.21 1.28 -6.08
C PRO A 11 -22.17 0.66 -4.68
N THR A 12 -22.60 1.41 -3.66
CA THR A 12 -22.58 1.02 -2.24
C THR A 12 -23.11 -0.39 -1.98
N GLU A 13 -24.28 -0.72 -2.52
CA GLU A 13 -24.91 -2.04 -2.35
C GLU A 13 -24.03 -3.18 -2.89
N GLN A 14 -23.30 -2.95 -3.97
CA GLN A 14 -22.37 -3.95 -4.51
C GLN A 14 -21.17 -4.14 -3.60
N VAL A 15 -20.60 -3.05 -3.07
CA VAL A 15 -19.46 -3.12 -2.14
C VAL A 15 -19.85 -3.92 -0.90
N GLU A 16 -20.97 -3.57 -0.27
CA GLU A 16 -21.47 -4.24 0.93
C GLU A 16 -21.75 -5.73 0.67
N ARG A 17 -22.38 -6.07 -0.45
CA ARG A 17 -22.63 -7.47 -0.82
C ARG A 17 -21.34 -8.26 -1.01
N ARG A 18 -20.35 -7.66 -1.68
CA ARG A 18 -19.04 -8.30 -1.94
C ARG A 18 -18.27 -8.51 -0.65
N ILE A 19 -18.29 -7.55 0.27
CA ILE A 19 -17.72 -7.69 1.62
C ILE A 19 -18.42 -8.79 2.40
N ALA A 20 -19.76 -8.78 2.43
CA ALA A 20 -20.55 -9.79 3.15
C ALA A 20 -20.33 -11.21 2.59
N SER A 21 -20.13 -11.35 1.29
CA SER A 21 -19.83 -12.64 0.64
C SER A 21 -18.39 -13.11 0.83
N GLY A 22 -17.49 -12.25 1.31
CA GLY A 22 -16.06 -12.52 1.43
C GLY A 22 -15.26 -12.37 0.13
N GLU A 23 -15.87 -11.91 -0.96
CA GLU A 23 -15.17 -11.60 -2.21
C GLU A 23 -14.20 -10.41 -2.02
N ILE A 24 -14.58 -9.44 -1.18
CA ILE A 24 -13.69 -8.37 -0.72
C ILE A 24 -13.43 -8.58 0.76
N GLU A 25 -12.16 -8.72 1.14
CA GLU A 25 -11.74 -8.82 2.54
C GLU A 25 -10.88 -7.62 2.91
N ILE A 26 -11.24 -6.94 4.00
CA ILE A 26 -10.45 -5.84 4.57
C ILE A 26 -10.08 -6.27 5.99
N ALA A 27 -8.79 -6.50 6.20
CA ALA A 27 -8.31 -7.04 7.45
C ALA A 27 -6.95 -6.43 7.85
N PRO A 28 -6.69 -6.24 9.15
CA PRO A 28 -5.37 -5.85 9.64
C PRO A 28 -4.30 -6.89 9.29
N ILE A 29 -3.05 -6.44 9.08
CA ILE A 29 -1.92 -7.32 8.74
C ILE A 29 -1.75 -8.51 9.70
N ALA A 30 -2.11 -8.35 10.98
CA ALA A 30 -2.02 -9.40 11.99
C ALA A 30 -2.87 -10.65 11.66
N PHE A 31 -3.98 -10.48 10.94
CA PHE A 31 -4.89 -11.55 10.52
C PHE A 31 -4.31 -12.41 9.39
N MET A 32 -3.22 -11.96 8.75
CA MET A 32 -2.55 -12.70 7.68
C MET A 32 -1.64 -13.80 8.22
N ARG A 33 -1.34 -13.79 9.52
CA ARG A 33 -0.46 -14.78 10.15
C ARG A 33 -1.00 -16.19 9.95
N GLY A 34 -0.18 -17.09 9.40
CA GLY A 34 -0.54 -18.49 9.18
C GLY A 34 -1.46 -18.74 7.98
N ARG A 35 -1.84 -17.71 7.22
CA ARG A 35 -2.63 -17.87 5.99
C ARG A 35 -1.73 -18.09 4.78
N THR A 36 -2.28 -18.73 3.76
CA THR A 36 -1.75 -18.68 2.41
C THR A 36 -2.80 -17.99 1.55
N LEU A 37 -2.44 -16.89 0.91
CA LEU A 37 -3.32 -16.08 0.09
C LEU A 37 -3.20 -16.58 -1.36
N GLY A 38 -3.99 -17.61 -1.67
CA GLY A 38 -4.12 -18.21 -3.00
C GLY A 38 -5.37 -17.72 -3.72
N ASP A 39 -5.37 -17.77 -5.06
CA ASP A 39 -6.48 -17.34 -5.92
C ASP A 39 -7.01 -15.93 -5.59
N ALA A 40 -6.11 -15.01 -5.22
CA ALA A 40 -6.47 -13.68 -4.70
C ALA A 40 -5.65 -12.55 -5.32
N PHE A 41 -6.25 -11.36 -5.37
CA PHE A 41 -5.55 -10.10 -5.58
C PHE A 41 -5.40 -9.39 -4.23
N VAL A 42 -4.17 -9.25 -3.76
CA VAL A 42 -3.85 -8.78 -2.42
C VAL A 42 -3.20 -7.41 -2.50
N ILE A 43 -3.68 -6.46 -1.69
CA ILE A 43 -3.07 -5.13 -1.56
C ILE A 43 -2.67 -4.92 -0.11
N LEU A 44 -1.39 -4.62 0.12
CA LEU A 44 -0.92 -4.03 1.36
C LEU A 44 -0.75 -2.53 1.16
N ASP A 45 -1.62 -1.75 1.77
CA ASP A 45 -1.54 -0.29 1.74
C ASP A 45 -0.76 0.23 2.95
N GLU A 46 -0.23 1.45 2.84
CA GLU A 46 0.51 2.13 3.92
C GLU A 46 1.68 1.30 4.49
N ALA A 47 2.38 0.57 3.61
CA ALA A 47 3.38 -0.42 3.97
C ALA A 47 4.60 0.14 4.72
N GLN A 48 4.83 1.46 4.65
CA GLN A 48 5.86 2.14 5.45
C GLN A 48 5.61 2.07 6.96
N ASN A 49 4.37 1.79 7.39
CA ASN A 49 4.01 1.60 8.79
C ASN A 49 4.26 0.18 9.30
N THR A 50 4.81 -0.71 8.48
CA THR A 50 5.14 -2.09 8.89
C THR A 50 6.54 -2.17 9.48
N THR A 51 6.75 -3.15 10.37
CA THR A 51 8.09 -3.58 10.78
C THR A 51 8.68 -4.57 9.77
N PRO A 52 10.02 -4.73 9.69
CA PRO A 52 10.64 -5.73 8.81
C PRO A 52 10.12 -7.16 9.04
N ALA A 53 9.80 -7.51 10.29
CA ALA A 53 9.22 -8.80 10.64
C ALA A 53 7.80 -8.96 10.08
N GLN A 54 6.96 -7.91 10.16
CA GLN A 54 5.60 -7.92 9.60
C GLN A 54 5.62 -7.96 8.07
N MET A 55 6.49 -7.17 7.42
CA MET A 55 6.65 -7.18 5.97
C MET A 55 7.06 -8.56 5.47
N LYS A 56 8.10 -9.17 6.08
CA LYS A 56 8.52 -10.53 5.73
C LYS A 56 7.40 -11.56 5.98
N MET A 57 6.70 -11.44 7.10
CA MET A 57 5.57 -12.31 7.42
C MET A 57 4.49 -12.22 6.33
N PHE A 58 4.13 -11.02 5.90
CA PHE A 58 3.11 -10.77 4.89
C PHE A 58 3.50 -11.25 3.50
N LEU A 59 4.69 -10.87 3.01
CA LEU A 59 5.18 -11.27 1.68
C LEU A 59 5.24 -12.79 1.53
N THR A 60 5.58 -13.51 2.61
CA THR A 60 5.61 -14.99 2.62
C THR A 60 4.23 -15.65 2.72
N ARG A 61 3.13 -14.88 2.71
CA ARG A 61 1.76 -15.43 2.60
C ARG A 61 1.33 -15.59 1.14
N PHE A 62 2.12 -15.12 0.17
CA PHE A 62 1.81 -15.23 -1.26
C PHE A 62 1.56 -16.68 -1.68
N GLY A 63 0.40 -16.94 -2.29
CA GLY A 63 -0.03 -18.26 -2.74
C GLY A 63 -0.10 -18.38 -4.26
N GLN A 64 -0.53 -19.56 -4.73
CA GLN A 64 -0.71 -19.83 -6.17
C GLN A 64 -1.83 -18.95 -6.75
N ASN A 65 -1.78 -18.73 -8.08
CA ASN A 65 -2.77 -17.94 -8.83
C ASN A 65 -3.06 -16.55 -8.24
N SER A 66 -2.10 -15.97 -7.51
CA SER A 66 -2.31 -14.71 -6.80
C SER A 66 -1.47 -13.59 -7.38
N ARG A 67 -1.88 -12.37 -7.09
CA ARG A 67 -1.10 -11.15 -7.32
C ARG A 67 -1.06 -10.35 -6.04
N MET A 68 0.09 -9.78 -5.73
CA MET A 68 0.28 -8.96 -4.54
C MET A 68 0.85 -7.61 -4.94
N VAL A 69 0.23 -6.55 -4.46
CA VAL A 69 0.69 -5.18 -4.61
C VAL A 69 0.97 -4.62 -3.22
N VAL A 70 2.16 -4.07 -3.04
CA VAL A 70 2.55 -3.40 -1.80
C VAL A 70 2.76 -1.93 -2.11
N CYS A 71 1.95 -1.08 -1.48
CA CYS A 71 1.91 0.36 -1.68
C CYS A 71 2.33 1.09 -0.41
N GLY A 72 2.94 2.25 -0.57
CA GLY A 72 3.26 3.15 0.53
C GLY A 72 4.25 4.24 0.12
N ASP A 73 4.41 5.24 0.98
CA ASP A 73 5.39 6.31 0.80
C ASP A 73 6.56 6.10 1.78
N PRO A 74 7.78 5.79 1.30
CA PRO A 74 8.92 5.55 2.18
C PRO A 74 9.34 6.79 2.99
N ARG A 75 8.88 8.01 2.62
CA ARG A 75 9.15 9.27 3.32
C ARG A 75 8.19 9.52 4.48
N GLN A 76 7.01 8.90 4.50
CA GLN A 76 5.96 9.11 5.51
C GLN A 76 6.00 8.06 6.64
N ILE A 77 7.17 7.85 7.24
CA ILE A 77 7.33 6.85 8.30
C ILE A 77 6.75 7.41 9.61
N ASN A 78 5.65 6.83 10.09
CA ASN A 78 5.04 7.21 11.38
C ASN A 78 5.52 6.34 12.56
N LEU A 79 6.68 5.69 12.44
CA LEU A 79 7.22 4.80 13.47
C LEU A 79 8.09 5.57 14.49
N PRO A 80 7.98 5.26 15.80
CA PRO A 80 8.76 5.92 16.84
C PRO A 80 10.27 5.65 16.76
N ASP A 81 10.68 4.60 16.04
CA ASP A 81 12.08 4.28 15.79
C ASP A 81 12.42 4.60 14.32
N ILE A 82 13.11 5.73 14.13
CA ILE A 82 13.39 6.38 12.84
C ILE A 82 14.46 5.60 12.02
N GLY A 83 14.99 4.51 12.57
CA GLY A 83 16.24 3.89 12.13
C GLY A 83 16.30 3.31 10.72
N LYS A 84 15.18 3.05 10.03
CA LYS A 84 15.10 2.69 8.59
C LYS A 84 13.65 2.45 8.16
N SER A 85 13.23 3.06 7.05
CA SER A 85 11.94 2.74 6.40
C SER A 85 11.90 1.25 6.05
N CYS A 86 10.93 0.52 6.60
CA CYS A 86 10.74 -0.89 6.26
C CYS A 86 10.41 -1.06 4.77
N LEU A 87 9.65 -0.13 4.20
CA LEU A 87 9.29 -0.18 2.78
C LEU A 87 10.53 0.01 1.90
N ALA A 88 11.41 0.97 2.23
CA ALA A 88 12.64 1.16 1.47
C ALA A 88 13.59 -0.05 1.59
N ASP A 89 13.71 -0.65 2.78
CA ASP A 89 14.48 -1.87 3.01
C ASP A 89 13.92 -3.06 2.21
N ALA A 90 12.60 -3.23 2.18
CA ALA A 90 11.93 -4.27 1.42
C ALA A 90 12.19 -4.10 -0.08
N VAL A 91 11.99 -2.89 -0.62
CA VAL A 91 12.27 -2.59 -2.03
C VAL A 91 13.71 -2.92 -2.39
N ALA A 92 14.69 -2.46 -1.60
CA ALA A 92 16.11 -2.72 -1.85
C ALA A 92 16.47 -4.21 -1.82
N LYS A 93 15.81 -5.01 -0.97
CA LYS A 93 16.03 -6.47 -0.86
C LYS A 93 15.35 -7.28 -1.95
N LEU A 94 14.24 -6.78 -2.49
CA LEU A 94 13.43 -7.50 -3.48
C LEU A 94 13.76 -7.07 -4.92
N GLU A 95 14.55 -6.02 -5.09
CA GLU A 95 15.03 -5.55 -6.38
C GLU A 95 15.84 -6.64 -7.10
N GLY A 96 15.46 -6.94 -8.34
CA GLY A 96 16.10 -7.97 -9.16
C GLY A 96 15.61 -9.41 -8.94
N ILE A 97 14.66 -9.65 -8.01
CA ILE A 97 14.03 -10.97 -7.88
C ILE A 97 13.05 -11.19 -9.04
N GLU A 98 13.18 -12.33 -9.73
CA GLU A 98 12.28 -12.71 -10.81
C GLU A 98 10.82 -12.77 -10.31
N GLY A 99 9.90 -12.17 -11.07
CA GLY A 99 8.49 -12.11 -10.72
C GLY A 99 8.11 -10.95 -9.78
N ILE A 100 9.07 -10.13 -9.34
CA ILE A 100 8.81 -8.91 -8.56
C ILE A 100 9.20 -7.68 -9.38
N ALA A 101 8.27 -6.73 -9.49
CA ALA A 101 8.52 -5.44 -10.11
C ALA A 101 8.39 -4.33 -9.06
N THR A 102 9.24 -3.31 -9.15
CA THR A 102 9.14 -2.08 -8.35
C THR A 102 8.75 -0.93 -9.27
N VAL A 103 7.66 -0.23 -8.93
CA VAL A 103 7.22 0.98 -9.62
C VAL A 103 7.42 2.15 -8.67
N ARG A 104 8.16 3.17 -9.10
CA ARG A 104 8.44 4.38 -8.31
C ARG A 104 7.70 5.55 -8.95
N PHE A 105 6.77 6.13 -8.20
CA PHE A 105 6.07 7.34 -8.60
C PHE A 105 6.85 8.59 -8.17
N GLY A 106 6.79 9.63 -8.97
CA GLY A 106 7.35 10.95 -8.69
C GLY A 106 6.28 12.02 -8.50
N ALA A 107 6.70 13.27 -8.34
CA ALA A 107 5.79 14.41 -8.21
C ALA A 107 4.89 14.59 -9.44
N ALA A 108 5.39 14.26 -10.64
CA ALA A 108 4.64 14.35 -11.88
C ALA A 108 3.45 13.36 -11.96
N ASP A 109 3.46 12.29 -11.16
CA ASP A 109 2.38 11.31 -11.11
C ASP A 109 1.26 11.69 -10.13
N VAL A 110 1.45 12.79 -9.37
CA VAL A 110 0.52 13.25 -8.34
C VAL A 110 -0.54 14.14 -8.96
N VAL A 111 -1.74 13.57 -9.15
CA VAL A 111 -2.92 14.33 -9.59
C VAL A 111 -3.70 14.81 -8.36
N ARG A 112 -3.67 16.12 -8.11
CA ARG A 112 -4.42 16.76 -7.03
C ARG A 112 -5.25 17.92 -7.56
N HIS A 113 -6.28 18.29 -6.83
CA HIS A 113 -7.05 19.49 -7.14
C HIS A 113 -6.13 20.73 -7.11
N PRO A 114 -6.23 21.70 -8.05
CA PRO A 114 -5.31 22.84 -8.14
C PRO A 114 -5.24 23.72 -6.87
N ILE A 115 -6.30 23.71 -6.04
CA ILE A 115 -6.27 24.38 -4.73
C ILE A 115 -5.28 23.70 -3.78
N VAL A 116 -5.22 22.36 -3.78
CA VAL A 116 -4.30 21.62 -2.90
C VAL A 116 -2.85 21.92 -3.28
N GLY A 117 -2.53 21.99 -4.58
CA GLY A 117 -1.20 22.42 -5.04
C GLY A 117 -0.83 23.81 -4.53
N ARG A 118 -1.73 24.79 -4.69
CA ARG A 118 -1.52 26.16 -4.17
C ARG A 118 -1.36 26.22 -2.65
N ILE A 119 -2.05 25.35 -1.91
CA ILE A 119 -1.89 25.25 -0.45
C ILE A 119 -0.50 24.69 -0.11
N VAL A 120 -0.08 23.62 -0.79
CA VAL A 120 1.24 23.00 -0.57
C VAL A 120 2.35 24.00 -0.87
N GLU A 121 2.31 24.67 -2.03
CA GLU A 121 3.27 25.72 -2.41
C GLU A 121 3.36 26.85 -1.36
N ALA A 122 2.22 27.26 -0.79
CA ALA A 122 2.20 28.30 0.23
C ALA A 122 2.83 27.87 1.57
N TYR A 123 2.89 26.57 1.87
CA TYR A 123 3.48 26.02 3.09
C TYR A 123 4.94 25.57 2.91
N GLU A 124 5.30 25.03 1.75
CA GLU A 124 6.64 24.46 1.49
C GLU A 124 7.61 25.51 0.91
N GLY A 125 7.10 26.62 0.34
CA GLY A 125 7.94 27.68 -0.25
C GLY A 125 8.45 27.35 -1.66
N PRO A 126 9.14 28.28 -2.34
CA PRO A 126 9.48 28.17 -3.77
C PRO A 126 10.51 27.10 -4.16
N ASP A 127 11.03 26.30 -3.23
CA ASP A 127 12.21 25.42 -3.46
C ASP A 127 11.90 23.90 -3.52
N ASP A 128 10.65 23.45 -3.32
CA ASP A 128 10.27 22.03 -3.31
C ASP A 128 9.27 21.65 -4.44
N ALA A 129 9.49 22.17 -5.66
CA ALA A 129 8.73 21.82 -6.87
C ALA A 129 9.48 20.86 -7.81
#